data_AF-A0A353C9Q1-F1
#
_entry.id   AF-A0A353C9Q1-F1
#
_cell.length_a   1.000
_cell.length_b   1.000
_cell.length_c   1.000
_cell.angle_alpha   90.00
_cell.angle_beta   90.00
_cell.angle_gamma   90.00
#
_symmetry.space_group_name_H-M   'P 1'
#
loop_
_entity.id
_entity.type
_entity.pdbx_description
1 polymer ?
#
loop_
_entity_poly.entity_id
_entity_poly.type
_entity_poly.pdbx_seq_one_letter_code
_entity_poly.pdbx_strand_id
1 'polypeptide(L)' 'MPFTNESGNPDVEYLSDGMTETLIGSLTKVPDLNVKARSSVFRYKGKETDAKTLGSELNVQAILNGRVAQRGD' A
#
# COMPACT_ATOMS: atom_id res chain seq x y z
N MET A 1 -1.38 -1.00 -2.91
CA MET A 1 -0.63 -2.00 -2.12
C MET A 1 -0.03 -1.32 -0.92
N PRO A 2 0.15 -2.05 0.20
CA PRO A 2 0.89 -1.54 1.34
C PRO A 2 2.26 -1.03 0.89
N PHE A 3 2.62 0.17 1.33
CA PHE A 3 3.94 0.69 1.03
C PHE A 3 5.00 -0.15 1.72
N THR A 4 6.11 -0.38 1.05
CA THR A 4 7.24 -1.11 1.62
C THR A 4 8.27 -0.13 2.15
N ASN A 5 8.86 -0.48 3.29
CA ASN A 5 10.00 0.21 3.83
C ASN A 5 11.24 -0.08 2.97
N GLU A 6 11.84 0.95 2.36
CA GLU A 6 13.02 0.80 1.51
C GLU A 6 14.30 0.62 2.32
N SER A 7 14.33 1.08 3.58
CA SER A 7 15.53 0.99 4.43
C SER A 7 15.75 -0.40 5.03
N GLY A 8 14.70 -1.22 5.10
CA GLY A 8 14.72 -2.51 5.81
C GLY A 8 14.84 -2.41 7.34
N ASN A 9 14.92 -1.19 7.90
CA ASN A 9 14.97 -0.98 9.34
C ASN A 9 13.58 -1.22 9.95
N PRO A 10 13.39 -2.24 10.81
CA PRO A 10 12.08 -2.51 11.42
C PRO A 10 11.56 -1.34 12.26
N ASP A 11 12.44 -0.49 12.78
CA ASP A 11 12.05 0.68 13.59
C ASP A 11 11.29 1.72 12.78
N VAL A 12 11.37 1.72 11.45
CA VAL A 12 10.62 2.66 10.59
C VAL A 12 9.44 1.99 9.87
N GLU A 13 9.17 0.72 10.14
CA GLU A 13 8.08 -0.02 9.50
C GLU A 13 6.70 0.54 9.85
N TYR A 14 6.55 1.16 11.03
CA TYR A 14 5.31 1.82 11.41
C TYR A 14 4.99 3.03 10.50
N LEU A 15 6.01 3.68 9.90
CA LEU A 15 5.81 4.80 8.98
C LEU A 15 5.20 4.33 7.66
N SER A 16 5.72 3.25 7.08
CA SER A 16 5.18 2.68 5.84
C SER A 16 3.72 2.23 6.02
N ASP A 17 3.42 1.64 7.18
CA ASP A 17 2.07 1.23 7.55
C ASP A 17 1.12 2.40 7.82
N GLY A 18 1.56 3.40 8.57
CA GLY A 18 0.78 4.61 8.86
C GLY A 18 0.47 5.43 7.61
N MET A 19 1.43 5.53 6.69
CA MET A 19 1.22 6.17 5.38
C MET A 19 0.20 5.41 4.54
N THR A 20 0.27 4.07 4.52
CA THR A 20 -0.69 3.22 3.81
C THR A 20 -2.11 3.46 4.32
N GLU A 21 -2.31 3.46 5.64
CA GLU A 21 -3.62 3.70 6.26
C GLU A 21 -4.15 5.11 5.95
N THR A 22 -3.30 6.13 6.12
CA THR A 22 -3.65 7.52 5.85
C THR A 22 -4.07 7.73 4.39
N LEU A 23 -3.36 7.09 3.47
CA LEU A 23 -3.65 7.20 2.03
C LEU A 23 -4.95 6.50 1.66
N ILE A 24 -5.21 5.30 2.20
CA ILE A 24 -6.50 4.62 2.03
C ILE A 24 -7.64 5.51 2.54
N GLY A 25 -7.51 6.07 3.74
CA GLY A 25 -8.51 6.98 4.31
C GLY A 25 -8.72 8.25 3.50
N SER A 26 -7.66 8.79 2.89
CA SER A 26 -7.75 9.98 2.02
C SER A 26 -8.39 9.67 0.67
N LEU A 27 -7.99 8.57 0.02
CA LEU A 27 -8.54 8.15 -1.27
C LEU A 27 -10.00 7.71 -1.18
N THR A 28 -10.42 7.15 -0.04
CA THR A 28 -11.83 6.78 0.19
C THR A 28 -12.78 7.99 0.16
N LYS A 29 -12.26 9.21 0.34
CA LYS A 29 -13.06 10.44 0.26
C LYS A 29 -13.22 10.96 -1.18
N VAL A 30 -12.53 10.38 -2.16
CA VAL A 30 -12.62 10.78 -3.56
C VAL A 30 -13.90 10.18 -4.15
N PRO A 31 -14.82 11.00 -4.72
CA PRO A 31 -16.01 10.49 -5.38
C PRO A 31 -15.67 9.49 -6.49
N ASP A 32 -16.53 8.49 -6.67
CA ASP A 32 -16.41 7.45 -7.69
C ASP A 32 -15.15 6.55 -7.59
N LEU A 33 -14.37 6.67 -6.50
CA LEU A 33 -13.21 5.81 -6.24
C LEU A 33 -13.53 4.75 -5.17
N ASN A 34 -13.48 3.47 -5.55
CA ASN A 34 -13.60 2.36 -4.61
C ASN A 34 -12.20 1.87 -4.20
N VAL A 35 -11.87 2.04 -2.93
CA VAL A 35 -10.58 1.66 -2.35
C VAL A 35 -10.75 0.42 -1.48
N LYS A 36 -9.87 -0.59 -1.69
CA LYS A 36 -9.86 -1.79 -0.84
C LYS A 36 -9.30 -1.46 0.54
N ALA A 37 -9.94 -2.01 1.57
CA ALA A 37 -9.50 -1.83 2.95
C ALA A 37 -8.07 -2.36 3.18
N ARG A 38 -7.37 -1.77 4.15
CA ARG A 38 -5.99 -2.16 4.52
C ARG A 38 -5.88 -3.66 4.79
N SER A 39 -6.81 -4.21 5.55
CA SER A 39 -6.85 -5.64 5.91
C SER A 39 -6.87 -6.58 4.70
N SER A 40 -7.56 -6.20 3.62
CA SER A 40 -7.67 -7.01 2.40
C SER A 40 -6.35 -7.07 1.62
N VAL A 41 -5.54 -6.01 1.68
CA VAL A 41 -4.30 -5.88 0.90
C VAL A 41 -3.04 -6.14 1.72
N PHE A 42 -3.13 -6.14 3.06
CA PHE A 42 -1.98 -6.32 3.95
C PHE A 42 -1.24 -7.65 3.74
N ARG A 43 -1.98 -8.71 3.38
CA ARG A 43 -1.42 -10.06 3.10
C ARG A 43 -0.43 -10.11 1.94
N TYR A 44 -0.34 -9.05 1.15
CA TYR A 44 0.57 -8.92 0.02
C TYR A 44 1.77 -8.00 0.30
N LYS A 45 1.90 -7.48 1.52
CA LYS A 45 3.07 -6.68 1.90
C LYS A 45 4.36 -7.49 1.73
N GLY A 46 5.35 -6.90 1.06
CA GLY A 46 6.66 -7.53 0.82
C GLY A 46 6.63 -8.70 -0.18
N LYS A 47 5.50 -9.00 -0.81
CA LYS A 47 5.41 -10.02 -1.86
C LYS A 47 5.53 -9.37 -3.22
N GLU A 48 6.45 -9.87 -4.05
CA GLU A 48 6.39 -9.61 -5.49
C GLU A 48 5.28 -10.48 -6.08
N THR A 49 4.14 -9.84 -6.36
CA THR A 49 3.03 -10.46 -7.08
C THR A 49 2.78 -9.62 -8.32
N ASP A 50 2.58 -10.31 -9.44
CA ASP A 50 2.26 -9.65 -10.70
C ASP A 50 1.00 -8.76 -10.56
N ALA A 51 1.07 -7.56 -11.12
CA ALA A 51 0.02 -6.56 -10.99
C ALA A 51 -1.28 -7.00 -11.67
N LYS A 52 -1.22 -7.78 -12.76
CA LYS A 52 -2.42 -8.29 -13.45
C LYS A 52 -3.11 -9.33 -12.58
N THR A 53 -2.35 -10.23 -11.96
CA THR A 53 -2.89 -11.21 -11.00
C THR A 53 -3.55 -10.51 -9.81
N LEU A 54 -2.85 -9.56 -9.18
CA LEU A 54 -3.41 -8.78 -8.07
C LEU A 54 -4.70 -8.03 -8.44
N GLY A 55 -4.72 -7.43 -9.63
CA GLY A 55 -5.89 -6.70 -10.13
C GLY A 55 -7.11 -7.61 -10.25
N SER A 56 -6.89 -8.83 -10.76
CA SER A 56 -7.93 -9.85 -10.86
C SER A 56 -8.36 -10.37 -9.49
N GLU A 57 -7.44 -10.71 -8.59
CA GLU A 57 -7.76 -11.26 -7.26
C GLU A 57 -8.50 -10.26 -6.37
N LEU A 58 -8.12 -8.98 -6.45
CA LEU A 58 -8.72 -7.92 -5.66
C LEU A 58 -9.94 -7.28 -6.33
N ASN A 59 -10.20 -7.61 -7.61
CA ASN A 59 -11.22 -6.98 -8.44
C ASN A 59 -11.10 -5.44 -8.40
N VAL A 60 -9.95 -4.92 -8.87
CA VAL A 60 -9.64 -3.49 -8.93
C VAL A 60 -9.18 -3.08 -10.32
N GLN A 61 -9.48 -1.84 -10.71
CA GLN A 61 -9.14 -1.29 -12.02
C GLN A 61 -7.70 -0.75 -12.08
N ALA A 62 -7.13 -0.38 -10.93
CA ALA A 62 -5.79 0.15 -10.83
C ALA A 62 -5.15 -0.29 -9.50
N ILE A 63 -3.82 -0.35 -9.50
CA ILE A 63 -3.02 -0.67 -8.33
C ILE A 63 -2.04 0.47 -8.09
N LEU A 64 -2.09 1.04 -6.88
CA LEU A 64 -1.09 2.00 -6.42
C LEU A 64 0.00 1.27 -5.62
N ASN A 65 1.23 1.31 -6.09
CA ASN A 65 2.40 0.75 -5.39
C ASN A 65 3.35 1.89 -5.00
N GLY A 66 4.03 1.75 -3.87
CA GLY A 66 4.95 2.77 -3.38
C GLY A 66 5.93 2.21 -2.36
N ARG A 67 7.05 2.92 -2.20
CA ARG A 67 8.05 2.66 -1.17
C ARG A 67 8.25 3.90 -0.33
N VAL A 68 8.57 3.71 0.94
CA VAL A 68 8.95 4.79 1.85
C VAL A 68 10.45 4.74 2.02
N ALA A 69 11.10 5.83 1.66
CA ALA A 69 12.52 6.04 1.84
C ALA A 69 12.73 7.15 2.88
N GLN A 70 13.50 6.86 3.92
CA GLN A 70 14.00 7.92 4.79
C GLN A 70 15.16 8.60 4.07
N ARG A 71 15.09 9.92 3.91
CA ARG A 71 16.19 10.73 3.35
C ARG A 71 16.52 11.84 4.35
N GLY A 72 17.73 11.78 4.89
CA GLY A 72 18.26 12.70 5.91
C GLY A 72 19.21 11.96 6.85
N ASP A 73 20.19 12.68 7.40
CA ASP A 73 21.08 12.22 8.49
C ASP A 73 20.35 12.19 9.85
#